data_AF-A0A3P8SNZ3-F1
#
_entry.id   AF-A0A3P8SNZ3-F1
#
_cell.length_a   1.000
_cell.length_b   1.000
_cell.length_c   1.000
_cell.angle_alpha   90.00
_cell.angle_beta   90.00
_cell.angle_gamma   90.00
#
_symmetry.space_group_name_H-M   'P 1'
#
loop_
_entity.id
_entity.type
_entity.pdbx_description
1 polymer ?
#
loop_
_entity_poly.entity_id
_entity_poly.type
_entity_poly.pdbx_seq_one_letter_code
_entity_poly.pdbx_strand_id
1 'polypeptide(L)'
;MLGLDRRLVQLQEDVSVLEKEDDGDLYGVLSLNVIHNEMTEIRLLLDKLNTTTEEQHKQTAATTHRMEQVRAEMEQLETFDTQQVVKRQEANQRLRRDLDKCRNGLHAGPPPTEPPNGSCPYGEFLNISEPRVYTAGEYPGSYKYGAWGRDPKPEPGKESWHWLVLMTSSNRYSNYVRQYHSLSSLIVGQSVPGNVLISSSNPTTNTIQGPNVVLYGGSLYYNCYNQHAVCRFNLTSKTVTNVDLPQGTRYNSKGNFCHLDECYPYTDLDLAHEVGRLGGLHHHPGLW
;
A
#
# COMPACT_ATOMS: atom_id res chain seq x y z
N MET A 1 -53.18 15.58 22.93
CA MET A 1 -54.00 15.06 24.03
C MET A 1 -54.40 16.21 24.95
N LEU A 2 -53.52 16.72 25.82
CA LEU A 2 -53.81 17.81 26.77
C LEU A 2 -54.53 19.05 26.20
N GLY A 3 -54.19 19.49 24.99
CA GLY A 3 -54.84 20.66 24.36
C GLY A 3 -56.27 20.40 23.86
N LEU A 4 -56.54 19.19 23.36
CA LEU A 4 -57.87 18.80 22.88
C LEU A 4 -58.81 18.55 24.06
N ASP A 5 -58.32 17.87 25.10
CA ASP A 5 -59.07 17.62 26.33
C ASP A 5 -59.50 18.94 26.99
N ARG A 6 -58.59 19.92 27.04
CA ARG A 6 -58.86 21.25 27.61
C ARG A 6 -59.89 22.04 26.79
N ARG A 7 -59.87 21.92 25.45
CA ARG A 7 -60.84 22.60 24.57
C ARG A 7 -62.22 21.97 24.60
N LEU A 8 -62.32 20.64 24.73
CA LEU A 8 -63.61 19.96 24.88
C LEU A 8 -64.32 20.37 26.18
N VAL A 9 -63.55 20.49 27.28
CA VAL A 9 -64.09 20.96 28.56
C VAL A 9 -64.56 22.42 28.46
N GLN A 10 -63.77 23.29 27.82
CA GLN A 10 -64.14 24.70 27.60
C GLN A 10 -65.42 24.82 26.77
N LEU A 11 -65.51 24.09 25.66
CA LEU A 11 -66.70 24.11 24.79
C LEU A 11 -67.97 23.64 25.53
N GLN A 12 -67.83 22.65 26.40
CA GLN A 12 -68.96 22.14 27.19
C GLN A 12 -69.44 23.17 28.22
N GLU A 13 -68.53 23.94 28.81
CA GLU A 13 -68.85 25.06 29.70
C GLU A 13 -69.55 26.18 28.93
N ASP A 14 -69.02 26.57 27.77
CA ASP A 14 -69.58 27.63 26.92
C ASP A 14 -71.00 27.28 26.41
N VAL A 15 -71.24 26.01 26.01
CA VAL A 15 -72.58 25.53 25.61
C VAL A 15 -73.55 25.56 26.80
N SER A 16 -73.11 25.17 28.00
CA SER A 16 -73.97 25.17 29.19
C SER A 16 -74.36 26.58 29.65
N VAL A 17 -73.52 27.59 29.40
CA VAL A 17 -73.84 29.00 29.66
C VAL A 17 -74.89 29.49 28.66
N LEU A 18 -74.75 29.14 27.38
CA LEU A 18 -75.75 29.48 26.36
C LEU A 18 -77.14 28.95 26.67
N GLU A 19 -77.25 27.69 27.07
CA GLU A 19 -78.54 27.05 27.38
C GLU A 19 -79.27 27.74 28.54
N LYS A 20 -78.56 28.50 29.40
CA LYS A 20 -79.12 29.23 30.54
C LYS A 20 -79.42 30.70 30.26
N GLU A 21 -78.72 31.30 29.29
CA GLU A 21 -78.82 32.74 28.96
C GLU A 21 -79.58 33.02 27.65
N ASP A 22 -80.20 32.01 27.02
CA ASP A 22 -80.95 32.14 25.77
C ASP A 22 -82.19 33.05 25.91
N ASP A 23 -81.99 34.34 25.61
CA ASP A 23 -83.01 35.39 25.56
C ASP A 23 -83.63 35.53 24.16
N GLY A 24 -83.30 34.64 23.21
CA GLY A 24 -83.90 34.56 21.88
C GLY A 24 -83.52 35.69 20.92
N ASP A 25 -82.55 36.54 21.29
CA ASP A 25 -82.15 37.74 20.55
C ASP A 25 -80.67 37.68 20.06
N LEU A 26 -80.13 38.80 19.56
CA LEU A 26 -78.82 38.96 18.89
C LEU A 26 -77.61 38.25 19.56
N TYR A 27 -77.61 38.12 20.89
CA TYR A 27 -76.52 37.50 21.65
C TYR A 27 -76.48 35.97 21.53
N GLY A 28 -77.62 35.29 21.39
CA GLY A 28 -77.67 33.84 21.15
C GLY A 28 -77.07 33.43 19.79
N VAL A 29 -77.30 34.23 18.75
CA VAL A 29 -76.76 33.99 17.39
C VAL A 29 -75.24 34.18 17.33
N LEU A 30 -74.70 35.19 18.04
CA LEU A 30 -73.26 35.41 18.09
C LEU A 30 -72.56 34.22 18.77
N SER A 31 -73.12 33.75 19.88
CA SER A 31 -72.56 32.62 20.62
C SER A 31 -72.67 31.28 19.88
N LEU A 32 -73.73 31.05 19.11
CA LEU A 32 -73.85 29.89 18.23
C LEU A 32 -72.75 29.87 17.16
N ASN A 33 -72.40 31.03 16.60
CA ASN A 33 -71.30 31.17 15.65
C ASN A 33 -69.93 30.88 16.29
N VAL A 34 -69.73 31.28 17.55
CA VAL A 34 -68.50 30.96 18.31
C VAL A 34 -68.39 29.44 18.49
N ILE A 35 -69.45 28.78 18.93
CA ILE A 35 -69.48 27.31 19.08
C ILE A 35 -69.25 26.60 17.73
N HIS A 36 -69.82 27.11 16.64
CA HIS A 36 -69.61 26.56 15.31
C HIS A 36 -68.14 26.63 14.87
N ASN A 37 -67.47 27.76 15.14
CA ASN A 37 -66.06 27.95 14.83
C ASN A 37 -65.17 27.03 15.67
N GLU A 38 -65.43 26.94 16.98
CA GLU A 38 -64.71 26.05 17.89
C GLU A 38 -64.87 24.57 17.48
N MET A 39 -66.08 24.14 17.12
CA MET A 39 -66.34 22.79 16.62
C MET A 39 -65.63 22.48 15.30
N THR A 40 -65.52 23.48 14.42
CA THR A 40 -64.77 23.34 13.16
C THR A 40 -63.28 23.19 13.42
N GLU A 41 -62.73 23.94 14.37
CA GLU A 41 -61.32 23.85 14.74
C GLU A 41 -60.99 22.53 15.45
N ILE A 42 -61.88 22.03 16.30
CA ILE A 42 -61.76 20.71 16.92
C ILE A 42 -61.74 19.59 15.86
N ARG A 43 -62.58 19.67 14.82
CA ARG A 43 -62.55 18.71 13.70
C ARG A 43 -61.22 18.73 12.96
N LEU A 44 -60.69 19.91 12.64
CA LEU A 44 -59.38 20.04 12.00
C LEU A 44 -58.24 19.45 12.85
N LEU A 45 -58.32 19.63 14.17
CA LEU A 45 -57.35 19.03 15.09
C LEU A 45 -57.47 17.50 15.14
N LEU A 46 -58.68 16.94 15.10
CA LEU A 46 -58.91 15.50 15.05
C LEU A 46 -58.37 14.89 13.75
N ASP A 47 -58.62 15.52 12.61
CA ASP A 47 -58.12 15.07 11.32
C ASP A 47 -56.59 15.08 11.28
N LYS A 48 -55.97 16.17 11.75
CA LYS A 48 -54.51 16.28 11.86
C LYS A 48 -53.91 15.25 12.81
N LEU A 49 -54.59 14.96 13.91
CA LEU A 49 -54.14 13.94 14.86
C LEU A 49 -54.20 12.54 14.23
N ASN A 50 -55.26 12.25 13.48
CA ASN A 50 -55.41 10.98 12.78
C ASN A 50 -54.31 10.78 11.74
N THR A 51 -54.05 11.77 10.89
CA THR A 51 -52.97 11.70 9.89
C THR A 51 -51.59 11.53 10.54
N THR A 52 -51.31 12.29 11.60
CA THR A 52 -50.04 12.19 12.33
C THR A 52 -49.88 10.80 12.96
N THR A 53 -50.97 10.21 13.48
CA THR A 53 -50.94 8.89 14.11
C THR A 53 -50.68 7.79 13.08
N GLU A 54 -51.30 7.87 11.90
CA GLU A 54 -51.04 6.94 10.79
C GLU A 54 -49.60 7.05 10.28
N GLU A 55 -49.07 8.26 10.13
CA GLU A 55 -47.68 8.50 9.73
C GLU A 55 -46.70 7.93 10.76
N GLN A 56 -46.94 8.16 12.05
CA GLN A 56 -46.14 7.58 13.13
C GLN A 56 -46.18 6.05 13.12
N HIS A 57 -47.34 5.44 12.88
CA HIS A 57 -47.44 3.98 12.76
C HIS A 57 -46.62 3.44 11.58
N LYS A 58 -46.71 4.08 10.40
CA LYS A 58 -45.92 3.70 9.22
C LYS A 58 -44.42 3.85 9.49
N GLN A 59 -44.01 4.95 10.10
CA GLN A 59 -42.60 5.21 10.42
C GLN A 59 -42.07 4.24 11.47
N THR A 60 -42.89 3.88 12.46
CA THR A 60 -42.54 2.89 13.48
C THR A 60 -42.34 1.51 12.84
N ALA A 61 -43.28 1.05 12.02
CA ALA A 61 -43.17 -0.23 11.32
C ALA A 61 -41.93 -0.31 10.41
N ALA A 62 -41.66 0.77 9.65
CA ALA A 62 -40.46 0.84 8.81
C ALA A 62 -39.17 0.82 9.64
N THR A 63 -39.16 1.46 10.81
CA THR A 63 -38.01 1.47 11.72
C THR A 63 -37.78 0.09 12.34
N THR A 64 -38.85 -0.59 12.77
CA THR A 64 -38.77 -1.97 13.30
C THR A 64 -38.19 -2.93 12.25
N HIS A 65 -38.67 -2.86 11.01
CA HIS A 65 -38.13 -3.68 9.92
C HIS A 65 -36.64 -3.41 9.67
N ARG A 66 -36.21 -2.14 9.68
CA ARG A 66 -34.79 -1.80 9.56
C ARG A 66 -33.96 -2.33 10.72
N MET A 67 -34.49 -2.28 11.95
CA MET A 67 -33.80 -2.85 13.12
C MET A 67 -33.63 -4.37 13.01
N GLU A 68 -34.63 -5.09 12.46
CA GLU A 68 -34.52 -6.52 12.21
C GLU A 68 -33.46 -6.85 11.14
N GLN A 69 -33.39 -6.06 10.07
CA GLN A 69 -32.33 -6.22 9.06
C GLN A 69 -30.93 -6.00 9.64
N VAL A 70 -30.73 -4.92 10.39
CA VAL A 70 -29.45 -4.64 11.06
C VAL A 70 -29.08 -5.74 12.04
N ARG A 71 -30.06 -6.29 12.78
CA ARG A 71 -29.84 -7.40 13.70
C ARG A 71 -29.35 -8.66 12.96
N ALA A 72 -29.96 -8.99 11.82
CA ALA A 72 -29.54 -10.13 11.01
C ALA A 72 -28.12 -9.96 10.43
N GLU A 73 -27.78 -8.74 9.98
CA GLU A 73 -26.42 -8.43 9.51
C GLU A 73 -25.38 -8.53 10.62
N MET A 74 -25.70 -8.06 11.84
CA MET A 74 -24.82 -8.19 13.00
C MET A 74 -24.55 -9.66 13.38
N GLU A 75 -25.56 -10.52 13.33
CA GLU A 75 -25.42 -11.96 13.62
C GLU A 75 -24.51 -12.66 12.58
N GLN A 76 -24.63 -12.28 11.30
CA GLN A 76 -23.72 -12.77 10.27
C GLN A 76 -22.28 -12.31 10.49
N LEU A 77 -22.09 -11.04 10.89
CA LEU A 77 -20.77 -10.48 11.14
C LEU A 77 -20.08 -11.15 12.35
N GLU A 78 -20.83 -11.40 13.43
CA GLU A 78 -20.35 -12.11 14.60
C GLU A 78 -19.94 -13.55 14.26
N THR A 79 -20.74 -14.24 13.44
CA THR A 79 -20.43 -15.59 12.97
C THR A 79 -19.15 -15.60 12.12
N PHE A 80 -19.01 -14.63 11.21
CA PHE A 80 -17.82 -14.51 10.36
C PHE A 80 -16.56 -14.23 11.18
N ASP A 81 -16.62 -13.30 12.14
CA ASP A 81 -15.48 -12.96 13.00
C ASP A 81 -15.05 -14.16 13.84
N THR A 82 -15.99 -14.88 14.43
CA THR A 82 -15.73 -16.10 15.19
C THR A 82 -15.01 -17.16 14.34
N GLN A 83 -15.45 -17.36 13.08
CA GLN A 83 -14.78 -18.29 12.17
C GLN A 83 -13.35 -17.87 11.81
N GLN A 84 -13.10 -16.56 11.64
CA GLN A 84 -11.75 -16.05 11.37
C GLN A 84 -10.82 -16.21 12.57
N VAL A 85 -11.33 -15.98 13.78
CA VAL A 85 -10.58 -16.20 15.03
C VAL A 85 -10.19 -17.67 15.17
N VAL A 86 -11.12 -18.59 14.93
CA VAL A 86 -10.84 -20.04 14.97
C VAL A 86 -9.77 -20.44 13.95
N LYS A 87 -9.90 -19.99 12.69
CA LYS A 87 -8.89 -20.26 11.65
C LYS A 87 -7.49 -19.76 12.03
N ARG A 88 -7.41 -18.57 12.63
CA ARG A 88 -6.14 -17.99 13.11
C ARG A 88 -5.57 -18.81 14.27
N GLN A 89 -6.40 -19.29 15.19
CA GLN A 89 -5.95 -20.13 16.31
C GLN A 89 -5.40 -21.47 15.81
N GLU A 90 -6.07 -22.13 14.86
CA GLU A 90 -5.58 -23.38 14.24
C GLU A 90 -4.23 -23.18 13.54
N ALA A 91 -4.08 -22.09 12.77
CA ALA A 91 -2.82 -21.74 12.13
C ALA A 91 -1.70 -21.51 13.16
N ASN A 92 -1.99 -20.80 14.25
CA ASN A 92 -1.03 -20.57 15.34
C ASN A 92 -0.61 -21.88 16.01
N GLN A 93 -1.55 -22.81 16.26
CA GLN A 93 -1.25 -24.13 16.81
C GLN A 93 -0.38 -24.95 15.87
N ARG A 94 -0.62 -24.89 14.55
CA ARG A 94 0.24 -25.53 13.55
C ARG A 94 1.65 -24.97 13.58
N LEU A 95 1.80 -23.64 13.53
CA LEU A 95 3.09 -22.97 13.60
C LEU A 95 3.87 -23.31 14.87
N ARG A 96 3.19 -23.38 16.03
CA ARG A 96 3.82 -23.81 17.28
C ARG A 96 4.33 -25.25 17.21
N ARG A 97 3.56 -26.18 16.65
CA ARG A 97 4.01 -27.57 16.45
C ARG A 97 5.21 -27.65 15.51
N ASP A 98 5.20 -26.88 14.44
CA ASP A 98 6.32 -26.84 13.48
C ASP A 98 7.57 -26.22 14.10
N LEU A 99 7.41 -25.19 14.94
CA LEU A 99 8.49 -24.59 15.74
C LEU A 99 9.09 -25.60 16.73
N ASP A 100 8.25 -26.33 17.46
CA ASP A 100 8.71 -27.35 18.42
C ASP A 100 9.44 -28.50 17.71
N LYS A 101 8.95 -28.93 16.54
CA LYS A 101 9.64 -29.90 15.68
C LYS A 101 10.97 -29.38 15.18
N CYS A 102 11.05 -28.11 14.80
CA CYS A 102 12.32 -27.50 14.38
C CYS A 102 13.30 -27.45 15.55
N ARG A 103 12.85 -27.01 16.73
CA ARG A 103 13.68 -26.91 17.95
C ARG A 103 14.20 -28.28 18.42
N ASN A 104 13.38 -29.31 18.35
CA ASN A 104 13.73 -30.66 18.83
C ASN A 104 14.33 -31.55 17.73
N GLY A 105 14.15 -31.19 16.46
CA GLY A 105 14.71 -31.86 15.27
C GLY A 105 16.08 -31.32 14.86
N LEU A 106 16.57 -30.27 15.52
CA LEU A 106 17.97 -29.87 15.50
C LEU A 106 18.80 -30.95 16.23
N HIS A 107 19.03 -32.07 15.57
CA HIS A 107 20.31 -32.73 15.76
C HIS A 107 21.37 -31.69 15.45
N ALA A 108 22.29 -31.48 16.39
CA ALA A 108 23.47 -30.67 16.13
C ALA A 108 24.09 -31.22 14.84
N GLY A 109 23.89 -30.50 13.73
CA GLY A 109 24.71 -30.68 12.56
C GLY A 109 26.16 -30.59 13.03
N PRO A 110 27.10 -31.26 12.34
CA PRO A 110 28.51 -31.02 12.61
C PRO A 110 28.72 -29.51 12.72
N PRO A 111 29.51 -29.04 13.72
CA PRO A 111 29.76 -27.61 13.90
C PRO A 111 30.03 -27.00 12.53
N PRO A 112 29.51 -25.79 12.24
CA PRO A 112 29.74 -25.15 10.96
C PRO A 112 31.20 -25.32 10.64
N THR A 113 31.52 -25.99 9.53
CA THR A 113 32.90 -26.12 9.08
C THR A 113 33.44 -24.70 9.13
N GLU A 114 34.39 -24.42 10.03
CA GLU A 114 34.98 -23.10 10.11
C GLU A 114 35.36 -22.75 8.68
N PRO A 115 34.79 -21.69 8.08
CA PRO A 115 35.15 -21.33 6.73
C PRO A 115 36.67 -21.18 6.76
N PRO A 116 37.40 -21.90 5.89
CA PRO A 116 38.86 -21.92 5.95
C PRO A 116 39.31 -20.47 5.98
N ASN A 117 40.00 -20.05 7.05
CA ASN A 117 40.37 -18.68 7.35
C ASN A 117 40.66 -17.91 6.06
N GLY A 118 39.61 -17.28 5.52
CA GLY A 118 39.71 -16.54 4.29
C GLY A 118 40.53 -15.33 4.67
N SER A 119 41.62 -15.08 3.95
CA SER A 119 42.44 -13.89 4.18
C SER A 119 41.69 -12.63 3.70
N CYS A 120 40.52 -12.35 4.27
CA CYS A 120 39.96 -11.02 4.23
C CYS A 120 40.78 -10.20 5.25
N PRO A 121 41.61 -9.24 4.81
CA PRO A 121 42.40 -8.44 5.74
C PRO A 121 41.52 -7.57 6.67
N TYR A 122 40.21 -7.52 6.39
CA TYR A 122 39.21 -6.76 7.13
C TYR A 122 38.41 -7.59 8.15
N GLY A 123 38.64 -8.91 8.22
CA GLY A 123 38.00 -9.80 9.18
C GLY A 123 36.50 -10.04 8.92
N GLU A 124 35.82 -10.53 9.96
CA GLU A 124 34.39 -10.84 9.92
C GLU A 124 33.52 -9.59 10.05
N PHE A 125 32.34 -9.64 9.44
CA PHE A 125 31.38 -8.56 9.49
C PHE A 125 30.57 -8.61 10.79
N LEU A 126 30.87 -7.70 11.74
CA LEU A 126 30.32 -7.76 13.10
C LEU A 126 29.08 -6.88 13.33
N ASN A 127 29.05 -5.67 12.78
CA ASN A 127 28.02 -4.66 13.08
C ASN A 127 27.72 -3.77 11.87
N ILE A 128 26.48 -3.25 11.79
CA ILE A 128 26.02 -2.30 10.79
C ILE A 128 25.62 -0.99 11.49
N SER A 129 26.15 0.14 11.07
CA SER A 129 25.72 1.45 11.54
C SER A 129 24.40 1.88 10.90
N GLU A 130 23.68 2.81 11.52
CA GLU A 130 22.47 3.39 10.93
C GLU A 130 22.72 3.99 9.53
N PRO A 131 21.72 3.90 8.61
CA PRO A 131 21.85 4.44 7.27
C PRO A 131 21.93 5.96 7.28
N ARG A 132 22.87 6.51 6.52
CA ARG A 132 22.95 7.96 6.28
C ARG A 132 22.20 8.29 5.00
N VAL A 133 21.12 9.07 5.13
CA VAL A 133 20.27 9.45 4.00
C VAL A 133 20.66 10.85 3.51
N TYR A 134 20.90 10.96 2.20
CA TYR A 134 21.12 12.23 1.52
C TYR A 134 19.87 12.55 0.68
N THR A 135 18.98 13.40 1.18
CA THR A 135 17.72 13.73 0.47
C THR A 135 17.86 15.01 -0.36
N ALA A 136 17.92 14.84 -1.68
CA ALA A 136 17.42 15.75 -2.72
C ALA A 136 17.77 15.16 -4.09
N GLY A 137 19.05 14.82 -4.33
CA GLY A 137 19.53 14.23 -5.57
C GLY A 137 19.16 15.06 -6.82
N GLU A 138 19.50 14.55 -8.01
CA GLU A 138 19.12 15.22 -9.26
C GLU A 138 17.65 14.97 -9.65
N TYR A 139 17.07 13.85 -9.20
CA TYR A 139 15.74 13.39 -9.61
C TYR A 139 14.86 12.96 -8.42
N PRO A 140 14.56 13.88 -7.47
CA PRO A 140 13.76 13.55 -6.30
C PRO A 140 12.39 13.00 -6.69
N GLY A 141 12.07 11.80 -6.21
CA GLY A 141 10.76 11.15 -6.39
C GLY A 141 10.42 10.69 -7.82
N SER A 142 11.31 10.87 -8.80
CA SER A 142 11.01 10.57 -10.21
C SER A 142 11.14 9.08 -10.55
N TYR A 143 12.08 8.38 -9.94
CA TYR A 143 12.37 6.97 -10.21
C TYR A 143 12.49 6.19 -8.91
N LYS A 144 11.75 5.08 -8.80
CA LYS A 144 11.70 4.29 -7.57
C LYS A 144 12.89 3.35 -7.40
N TYR A 145 13.47 2.89 -8.52
CA TYR A 145 14.54 1.90 -8.52
C TYR A 145 15.73 2.35 -9.37
N GLY A 146 16.90 1.89 -8.98
CA GLY A 146 18.17 2.19 -9.60
C GLY A 146 19.31 1.78 -8.68
N ALA A 147 20.54 2.07 -9.11
CA ALA A 147 21.74 1.86 -8.33
C ALA A 147 22.71 3.02 -8.53
N TRP A 148 23.55 3.24 -7.53
CA TRP A 148 24.65 4.21 -7.59
C TRP A 148 25.82 3.68 -6.79
N GLY A 149 27.01 4.19 -7.08
CA GLY A 149 28.20 3.77 -6.36
C GLY A 149 29.47 4.40 -6.92
N ARG A 150 30.60 3.77 -6.60
CA ARG A 150 31.93 4.10 -7.12
C ARG A 150 32.48 2.92 -7.90
N ASP A 151 33.50 3.16 -8.72
CA ASP A 151 34.29 2.08 -9.29
C ASP A 151 35.36 1.68 -8.26
N PRO A 152 35.46 0.40 -7.85
CA PRO A 152 36.53 -0.08 -6.98
C PRO A 152 37.90 -0.13 -7.67
N LYS A 153 37.91 -0.15 -9.00
CA LYS A 153 39.11 -0.13 -9.84
C LYS A 153 39.01 1.02 -10.85
N PRO A 154 38.97 2.27 -10.36
CA PRO A 154 38.79 3.44 -11.21
C PRO A 154 40.00 3.63 -12.14
N GLU A 155 39.76 4.23 -13.31
CA GLU A 155 40.84 4.78 -14.12
C GLU A 155 41.56 5.90 -13.35
N PRO A 156 42.87 6.12 -13.55
CA PRO A 156 43.59 7.20 -12.90
C PRO A 156 42.90 8.56 -13.08
N GLY A 157 42.67 9.28 -11.98
CA GLY A 157 41.96 10.56 -11.96
C GLY A 157 40.44 10.46 -11.81
N LYS A 158 39.88 9.25 -11.69
CA LYS A 158 38.44 9.00 -11.44
C LYS A 158 38.14 8.38 -10.08
N GLU A 159 39.07 8.44 -9.14
CA GLU A 159 38.97 7.79 -7.83
C GLU A 159 37.83 8.35 -6.96
N SER A 160 37.49 9.62 -7.15
CA SER A 160 36.36 10.28 -6.48
C SER A 160 35.04 10.18 -7.24
N TRP A 161 35.04 9.58 -8.43
CA TRP A 161 33.87 9.58 -9.30
C TRP A 161 32.81 8.62 -8.80
N HIS A 162 31.56 9.03 -8.98
CA HIS A 162 30.38 8.27 -8.68
C HIS A 162 29.59 8.05 -9.97
N TRP A 163 28.86 6.94 -10.02
CA TRP A 163 27.97 6.61 -11.10
C TRP A 163 26.56 6.43 -10.57
N LEU A 164 25.58 6.64 -11.45
CA LEU A 164 24.16 6.49 -11.17
C LEU A 164 23.47 5.86 -12.38
N VAL A 165 22.66 4.84 -12.13
CA VAL A 165 21.77 4.22 -13.10
C VAL A 165 20.37 4.24 -12.50
N LEU A 166 19.46 4.96 -13.15
CA LEU A 166 18.06 5.03 -12.77
C LEU A 166 17.22 4.20 -13.73
N MET A 167 16.19 3.52 -13.21
CA MET A 167 15.25 2.78 -14.04
C MET A 167 14.23 3.74 -14.66
N THR A 168 14.62 4.35 -15.78
CA THR A 168 13.88 5.46 -16.41
C THR A 168 12.64 5.04 -17.19
N SER A 169 12.52 3.76 -17.55
CA SER A 169 11.35 3.23 -18.24
C SER A 169 10.69 2.11 -17.45
N SER A 170 9.39 2.26 -17.19
CA SER A 170 8.52 1.34 -16.44
C SER A 170 9.07 0.88 -15.08
N ASN A 171 9.95 1.68 -14.46
CA ASN A 171 10.73 1.32 -13.27
C ASN A 171 11.52 0.00 -13.43
N ARG A 172 11.91 -0.35 -14.66
CA ARG A 172 12.56 -1.64 -14.97
C ARG A 172 13.74 -1.56 -15.91
N TYR A 173 13.82 -0.49 -16.72
CA TYR A 173 14.79 -0.40 -17.79
C TYR A 173 15.57 0.90 -17.74
N SER A 174 16.83 0.83 -18.20
CA SER A 174 17.69 2.00 -18.40
C SER A 174 18.57 1.82 -19.63
N ASN A 175 18.98 2.92 -20.25
CA ASN A 175 19.81 2.94 -21.46
C ASN A 175 21.07 3.79 -21.31
N TYR A 176 21.38 4.23 -20.08
CA TYR A 176 22.55 5.06 -19.83
C TYR A 176 23.05 4.91 -18.40
N VAL A 177 24.32 5.25 -18.22
CA VAL A 177 24.94 5.48 -16.91
C VAL A 177 25.30 6.95 -16.80
N ARG A 178 24.98 7.58 -15.68
CA ARG A 178 25.31 8.99 -15.41
C ARG A 178 26.53 9.06 -14.51
N GLN A 179 27.45 10.00 -14.78
CA GLN A 179 28.70 10.15 -14.03
C GLN A 179 28.79 11.46 -13.28
N TYR A 180 29.41 11.41 -12.10
CA TYR A 180 29.60 12.53 -11.19
C TYR A 180 31.05 12.51 -10.70
N HIS A 181 31.72 13.66 -10.66
CA HIS A 181 33.14 13.71 -10.28
C HIS A 181 33.38 13.56 -8.77
N SER A 182 32.32 13.72 -7.96
CA SER A 182 32.35 13.61 -6.49
C SER A 182 31.00 13.20 -5.90
N LEU A 183 31.00 12.73 -4.65
CA LEU A 183 29.76 12.47 -3.90
C LEU A 183 28.91 13.74 -3.76
N SER A 184 29.54 14.88 -3.48
CA SER A 184 28.84 16.17 -3.40
C SER A 184 28.11 16.49 -4.70
N SER A 185 28.77 16.27 -5.85
CA SER A 185 28.16 16.49 -7.17
C SER A 185 27.00 15.55 -7.47
N LEU A 186 27.04 14.30 -7.00
CA LEU A 186 25.90 13.37 -7.06
C LEU A 186 24.73 13.87 -6.21
N ILE A 187 25.00 14.30 -4.97
CA ILE A 187 23.97 14.77 -4.03
C ILE A 187 23.26 16.02 -4.56
N VAL A 188 24.00 16.99 -5.10
CA VAL A 188 23.42 18.21 -5.67
C VAL A 188 22.92 18.05 -7.11
N GLY A 189 23.17 16.90 -7.75
CA GLY A 189 22.76 16.63 -9.12
C GLY A 189 23.56 17.38 -10.21
N GLN A 190 24.80 17.77 -9.91
CA GLN A 190 25.68 18.43 -10.88
C GLN A 190 26.51 17.39 -11.64
N SER A 191 26.00 16.93 -12.78
CA SER A 191 26.67 15.94 -13.61
C SER A 191 27.45 16.57 -14.75
N VAL A 192 28.78 16.52 -14.65
CA VAL A 192 29.73 16.77 -15.75
C VAL A 192 30.70 15.59 -15.71
N PRO A 193 30.72 14.71 -16.74
CA PRO A 193 30.30 14.92 -18.12
C PRO A 193 28.83 14.57 -18.47
N GLY A 194 27.99 14.08 -17.55
CA GLY A 194 26.59 13.75 -17.85
C GLY A 194 26.33 12.26 -18.12
N ASN A 195 25.43 11.99 -19.06
CA ASN A 195 25.03 10.63 -19.45
C ASN A 195 26.03 10.01 -20.43
N VAL A 196 26.43 8.78 -20.15
CA VAL A 196 27.07 7.88 -21.10
C VAL A 196 25.99 6.93 -21.62
N LEU A 197 25.52 7.18 -22.85
CA LEU A 197 24.47 6.40 -23.48
C LEU A 197 24.99 5.02 -23.91
N ILE A 198 24.27 3.98 -23.51
CA ILE A 198 24.44 2.59 -23.97
C ILE A 198 23.63 2.36 -25.25
N SER A 199 22.46 2.99 -25.32
CA SER A 199 21.56 2.96 -26.47
C SER A 199 20.78 4.26 -26.58
N SER A 200 20.21 4.54 -27.76
CA SER A 200 19.43 5.76 -28.02
C SER A 200 18.09 5.80 -27.29
N SER A 201 17.55 4.65 -26.86
CA SER A 201 16.23 4.56 -26.22
C SER A 201 16.08 3.30 -25.36
N ASN A 202 14.96 3.21 -24.63
CA ASN A 202 14.50 2.01 -23.94
C ASN A 202 13.16 1.52 -24.51
N PRO A 203 12.93 0.20 -24.59
CA PRO A 203 13.93 -0.86 -24.56
C PRO A 203 14.60 -1.05 -25.93
N THR A 204 15.83 -1.56 -25.94
CA THR A 204 16.58 -2.03 -27.12
C THR A 204 17.42 -3.25 -26.72
N THR A 205 18.12 -3.87 -27.68
CA THR A 205 18.94 -5.08 -27.43
C THR A 205 19.97 -4.89 -26.31
N ASN A 206 20.50 -3.68 -26.10
CA ASN A 206 21.54 -3.40 -25.10
C ASN A 206 21.00 -2.72 -23.83
N THR A 207 19.68 -2.60 -23.69
CA THR A 207 19.04 -1.99 -22.52
C THR A 207 19.43 -2.73 -21.22
N ILE A 208 19.65 -1.96 -20.16
CA ILE A 208 19.78 -2.47 -18.80
C ILE A 208 18.42 -3.00 -18.35
N GLN A 209 18.36 -4.23 -17.86
CA GLN A 209 17.14 -4.85 -17.32
C GLN A 209 17.28 -5.08 -15.81
N GLY A 210 16.54 -4.32 -15.02
CA GLY A 210 16.60 -4.37 -13.56
C GLY A 210 17.68 -3.47 -12.95
N PRO A 211 17.60 -3.22 -11.63
CA PRO A 211 18.46 -2.25 -10.94
C PRO A 211 19.83 -2.81 -10.51
N ASN A 212 20.03 -4.13 -10.55
CA ASN A 212 21.22 -4.79 -10.01
C ASN A 212 22.40 -4.67 -10.98
N VAL A 213 23.07 -3.52 -10.95
CA VAL A 213 24.20 -3.19 -11.82
C VAL A 213 25.41 -2.74 -11.01
N VAL A 214 26.60 -2.97 -11.55
CA VAL A 214 27.87 -2.57 -10.92
C VAL A 214 28.85 -1.99 -11.92
N LEU A 215 29.62 -1.00 -11.51
CA LEU A 215 30.75 -0.49 -12.28
C LEU A 215 32.05 -1.09 -11.75
N TYR A 216 32.85 -1.66 -12.64
CA TYR A 216 34.16 -2.21 -12.28
C TYR A 216 35.15 -2.05 -13.44
N GLY A 217 36.29 -1.39 -13.18
CA GLY A 217 37.35 -1.25 -14.19
C GLY A 217 36.88 -0.48 -15.43
N GLY A 218 36.13 0.61 -15.24
CA GLY A 218 35.61 1.45 -16.33
C GLY A 218 34.53 0.80 -17.19
N SER A 219 33.97 -0.33 -16.75
CA SER A 219 32.89 -1.03 -17.46
C SER A 219 31.70 -1.29 -16.54
N LEU A 220 30.49 -1.04 -17.02
CA LEU A 220 29.24 -1.33 -16.32
C LEU A 220 28.82 -2.77 -16.64
N TYR A 221 28.55 -3.56 -15.60
CA TYR A 221 28.03 -4.91 -15.70
C TYR A 221 26.57 -4.91 -15.27
N TYR A 222 25.72 -5.56 -16.06
CA TYR A 222 24.28 -5.55 -15.86
C TYR A 222 23.62 -6.76 -16.52
N ASN A 223 22.39 -7.06 -16.12
CA ASN A 223 21.60 -8.12 -16.75
C ASN A 223 21.23 -7.73 -18.20
N CYS A 224 21.59 -8.57 -19.17
CA CYS A 224 21.27 -8.34 -20.57
C CYS A 224 19.75 -8.38 -20.81
N TYR A 225 19.24 -7.44 -21.61
CA TYR A 225 17.82 -7.37 -21.93
C TYR A 225 17.29 -8.68 -22.53
N ASN A 226 16.38 -9.34 -21.81
CA ASN A 226 15.71 -10.58 -22.21
C ASN A 226 16.66 -11.74 -22.56
N GLN A 227 17.87 -11.75 -21.99
CA GLN A 227 18.86 -12.78 -22.23
C GLN A 227 19.32 -13.38 -20.91
N HIS A 228 19.77 -14.63 -20.98
CA HIS A 228 20.39 -15.35 -19.88
C HIS A 228 21.91 -15.06 -19.90
N ALA A 229 22.26 -13.79 -19.82
CA ALA A 229 23.63 -13.33 -19.97
C ALA A 229 23.90 -12.07 -19.16
N VAL A 230 25.17 -11.87 -18.80
CA VAL A 230 25.66 -10.61 -18.21
C VAL A 230 26.23 -9.75 -19.33
N CYS A 231 25.73 -8.52 -19.43
CA CYS A 231 26.22 -7.53 -20.37
C CYS A 231 27.29 -6.68 -19.70
N ARG A 232 28.36 -6.41 -20.45
CA ARG A 232 29.45 -5.51 -20.08
C ARG A 232 29.49 -4.36 -21.08
N PHE A 233 29.16 -3.17 -20.61
CA PHE A 233 29.29 -1.92 -21.35
C PHE A 233 30.57 -1.21 -20.94
N ASN A 234 31.50 -1.02 -21.87
CA ASN A 234 32.71 -0.25 -21.62
C ASN A 234 32.43 1.25 -21.82
N LEU A 235 32.62 2.06 -20.76
CA LEU A 235 32.18 3.47 -20.79
C LEU A 235 33.02 4.34 -21.75
N THR A 236 34.28 3.97 -21.97
CA THR A 236 35.22 4.72 -22.81
C THR A 236 35.01 4.42 -24.30
N SER A 237 35.02 3.14 -24.68
CA SER A 237 34.81 2.72 -26.07
C SER A 237 33.34 2.69 -26.49
N LYS A 238 32.41 2.76 -25.53
CA LYS A 238 30.96 2.64 -25.74
C LYS A 238 30.56 1.33 -26.44
N THR A 239 31.28 0.26 -26.16
CA THR A 239 31.02 -1.08 -26.72
C THR A 239 30.32 -1.96 -25.70
N VAL A 240 29.42 -2.82 -26.18
CA VAL A 240 28.73 -3.83 -25.38
C VAL A 240 29.25 -5.20 -25.76
N THR A 241 29.63 -5.98 -24.76
CA THR A 241 29.97 -7.39 -24.87
C THR A 241 29.11 -8.17 -23.87
N ASN A 242 28.95 -9.47 -24.05
CA ASN A 242 28.18 -10.30 -23.12
C ASN A 242 28.89 -11.62 -22.82
N VAL A 243 28.50 -12.22 -21.70
CA VAL A 243 28.91 -13.55 -21.29
C VAL A 243 27.66 -14.32 -20.88
N ASP A 244 27.46 -15.48 -21.48
CA ASP A 244 26.35 -16.36 -21.13
C ASP A 244 26.49 -16.87 -19.70
N LEU A 245 25.38 -16.93 -18.99
CA LEU A 245 25.32 -17.49 -17.65
C LEU A 245 25.28 -19.04 -17.72
N PRO A 246 25.54 -19.76 -16.62
CA PRO A 246 25.45 -21.22 -16.61
C PRO A 246 24.05 -21.74 -16.93
N GLN A 247 23.96 -22.87 -17.63
CA GLN A 247 22.68 -23.42 -18.09
C GLN A 247 21.69 -23.62 -16.93
N GLY A 248 20.51 -23.03 -17.06
CA GLY A 248 19.45 -23.11 -16.05
C GLY A 248 19.38 -21.93 -15.10
N THR A 249 20.29 -20.95 -15.14
CA THR A 249 20.07 -19.72 -14.37
C THR A 249 18.75 -19.06 -14.78
N ARG A 250 18.01 -18.62 -13.78
CA ARG A 250 16.73 -17.93 -13.99
C ARG A 250 16.99 -16.50 -14.48
N TYR A 251 16.17 -16.04 -15.40
CA TYR A 251 16.19 -14.69 -15.97
C TYR A 251 14.76 -14.30 -16.36
N ASN A 252 14.53 -13.02 -16.66
CA ASN A 252 13.21 -12.49 -17.01
C ASN A 252 12.15 -12.70 -15.93
N SER A 253 12.46 -12.30 -14.70
CA SER A 253 11.55 -12.34 -13.55
C SER A 253 11.11 -13.75 -13.15
N LYS A 254 12.00 -14.73 -13.25
CA LYS A 254 11.78 -16.14 -12.87
C LYS A 254 12.40 -16.51 -11.51
N GLY A 255 13.17 -15.63 -10.90
CA GLY A 255 13.93 -15.77 -9.66
C GLY A 255 14.12 -14.43 -8.94
N ASN A 256 13.09 -13.58 -8.94
CA ASN A 256 13.11 -12.26 -8.31
C ASN A 256 13.43 -12.31 -6.81
N PHE A 257 14.10 -11.27 -6.33
CA PHE A 257 14.11 -10.93 -4.92
C PHE A 257 12.74 -10.43 -4.48
N CYS A 258 12.32 -10.89 -3.29
CA CYS A 258 11.03 -10.57 -2.72
C CYS A 258 11.18 -10.12 -1.27
N HIS A 259 10.37 -9.14 -0.91
CA HIS A 259 9.96 -8.87 0.45
C HIS A 259 8.65 -9.62 0.75
N LEU A 260 8.19 -9.64 2.01
CA LEU A 260 7.00 -10.39 2.44
C LEU A 260 5.74 -10.12 1.59
N ASP A 261 5.58 -8.89 1.12
CA ASP A 261 4.37 -8.43 0.42
C ASP A 261 4.60 -8.11 -1.08
N GLU A 262 5.84 -8.13 -1.56
CA GLU A 262 6.17 -7.70 -2.92
C GLU A 262 7.42 -8.40 -3.48
N CYS A 263 7.38 -8.79 -4.75
CA CYS A 263 8.55 -9.26 -5.49
C CYS A 263 8.97 -8.21 -6.52
N TYR A 264 10.28 -7.96 -6.61
CA TYR A 264 10.84 -6.93 -7.49
C TYR A 264 11.24 -7.54 -8.84
N PRO A 265 10.56 -7.21 -9.94
CA PRO A 265 10.84 -7.81 -11.25
C PRO A 265 12.28 -7.57 -11.71
N TYR A 266 12.83 -8.53 -12.45
CA TYR A 266 14.15 -8.47 -13.07
C TYR A 266 15.32 -8.32 -12.10
N THR A 267 15.15 -8.84 -10.88
CA THR A 267 16.22 -8.94 -9.87
C THR A 267 16.80 -10.36 -9.78
N ASP A 268 16.60 -11.17 -10.84
CA ASP A 268 17.02 -12.57 -10.90
C ASP A 268 18.54 -12.79 -10.78
N LEU A 269 19.30 -11.76 -11.14
CA LEU A 269 20.74 -11.69 -11.11
C LEU A 269 21.13 -10.49 -10.25
N ASP A 270 22.05 -10.70 -9.32
CA ASP A 270 22.66 -9.64 -8.54
C ASP A 270 24.18 -9.67 -8.72
N LEU A 271 24.74 -8.53 -9.13
CA LEU A 271 26.16 -8.41 -9.41
C LEU A 271 26.81 -7.68 -8.25
N ALA A 272 27.91 -8.22 -7.75
CA ALA A 272 28.62 -7.66 -6.62
C ALA A 272 30.12 -7.65 -6.90
N HIS A 273 30.84 -6.76 -6.24
CA HIS A 273 32.29 -6.81 -6.21
C HIS A 273 32.76 -6.87 -4.77
N GLU A 274 33.87 -7.57 -4.55
CA GLU A 274 34.61 -7.58 -3.29
C GLU A 274 36.03 -7.09 -3.55
N VAL A 275 36.83 -6.99 -2.49
CA VAL A 275 38.23 -6.54 -2.58
C VAL A 275 38.98 -7.40 -3.60
N GLY A 276 39.22 -6.82 -4.78
CA GLY A 276 39.98 -7.44 -5.87
C GLY A 276 39.21 -8.36 -6.82
N ARG A 277 37.89 -8.60 -6.67
CA ARG A 277 37.12 -9.51 -7.55
C ARG A 277 35.70 -9.03 -7.85
N LEU A 278 35.21 -9.36 -9.05
CA LEU A 278 33.81 -9.25 -9.44
C LEU A 278 33.14 -10.62 -9.29
N GLY A 279 31.92 -10.66 -8.78
CA GLY A 279 31.09 -11.86 -8.61
C GLY A 279 29.61 -11.56 -8.84
N GLY A 280 28.76 -12.56 -8.61
CA GLY A 280 27.31 -12.37 -8.69
C GLY A 280 26.52 -13.53 -8.11
N LEU A 281 25.34 -13.21 -7.57
CA LEU A 281 24.36 -14.15 -7.03
C LEU A 281 23.26 -14.38 -8.07
N HIS A 282 22.84 -15.62 -8.25
CA HIS A 282 21.79 -16.00 -9.16
C HIS A 282 21.10 -17.30 -8.72
N HIS A 283 19.84 -17.49 -9.13
CA HIS A 283 19.08 -18.69 -8.77
C HIS A 283 19.18 -19.78 -9.86
N HIS A 284 19.50 -21.01 -9.44
CA HIS A 284 19.39 -22.22 -10.24
C HIS A 284 18.18 -23.09 -9.79
N PRO A 285 17.41 -23.67 -10.71
CA PRO A 285 16.47 -24.74 -10.39
C PRO A 285 17.27 -26.03 -10.14
N GLY A 286 17.42 -26.43 -8.88
CA GLY A 286 18.13 -27.68 -8.53
C GLY A 286 18.45 -27.93 -7.05
N LEU A 287 18.09 -27.04 -6.13
CA LEU A 287 18.29 -27.24 -4.68
C LEU A 287 17.01 -26.84 -3.93
N TRP A 288 16.01 -27.70 -3.99
CA TRP A 288 14.95 -27.90 -2.99
C TRP A 288 14.57 -29.38 -3.03
#